data_AF-A0A9P5NYX7-F1
#
_entry.id   AF-A0A9P5NYX7-F1
#
_cell.length_a   1.000
_cell.length_b   1.000
_cell.length_c   1.000
_cell.angle_alpha   90.00
_cell.angle_beta   90.00
_cell.angle_gamma   90.00
#
_symmetry.space_group_name_H-M   'P 1'
#
loop_
_entity.id
_entity.type
_entity.pdbx_description
1 polymer ?
#
loop_
_entity_poly.entity_id
_entity_poly.type
_entity_poly.pdbx_seq_one_letter_code
_entity_poly.pdbx_strand_id
1 'polypeptide(L)'
;MSNSLVRLNCWIWGDSPYHTFAVEIETAKTVGDLKHAIKTQDLALLRNHAAPDLTLIHVSKSVDDLYASETNPERLDIDLSRPLRPTSRLSSIFRENNVKDDYLQIVVQAPVTSLNCLVLGDDLKDAFTVKIDKNDNVSTLKCTIKEEKTVMLRNIEASQLCLFAVSIYADDDLGEKVQQATASREPLGPPLLPLSEVFPGVEKGHLHVIVQVPTDGELI
;
A
#
# COMPACT_ATOMS: atom_id res chain seq x y z
N MET A 1 -21.56 34.15 -4.97
CA MET A 1 -20.23 33.55 -5.15
C MET A 1 -20.36 32.54 -6.27
N SER A 2 -19.59 32.66 -7.34
CA SER A 2 -19.64 31.72 -8.46
C SER A 2 -19.08 30.37 -8.03
N ASN A 3 -19.85 29.29 -8.19
CA ASN A 3 -19.36 27.92 -8.07
C ASN A 3 -18.52 27.61 -9.31
N SER A 4 -17.23 27.91 -9.24
CA SER A 4 -16.25 27.57 -10.27
C SER A 4 -15.89 26.08 -10.11
N LEU A 5 -15.99 25.30 -11.18
CA LEU A 5 -15.59 23.89 -11.22
C LEU A 5 -14.10 23.79 -11.58
N VAL A 6 -13.42 22.80 -11.02
CA VAL A 6 -12.07 22.39 -11.44
C VAL A 6 -12.10 20.92 -11.82
N ARG A 7 -11.41 20.60 -12.92
CA ARG A 7 -11.14 19.23 -13.35
C ARG A 7 -9.74 18.85 -12.89
N LEU A 8 -9.63 17.79 -12.10
CA LEU A 8 -8.36 17.31 -11.56
C LEU A 8 -8.08 15.92 -12.09
N ASN A 9 -6.94 15.75 -12.76
CA ASN A 9 -6.42 14.44 -13.13
C ASN A 9 -5.77 13.81 -11.91
N CYS A 10 -6.20 12.59 -11.63
CA CYS A 10 -5.84 11.78 -10.50
C CYS A 10 -5.17 10.49 -10.99
N TRP A 11 -4.25 9.96 -10.19
CA TRP A 11 -3.63 8.65 -10.39
C TRP A 11 -3.49 7.96 -9.04
N ILE A 12 -3.70 6.65 -9.00
CA ILE A 12 -3.51 5.84 -7.79
C ILE A 12 -2.06 5.42 -7.73
N TRP A 13 -1.37 5.72 -6.62
CA TRP A 13 0.02 5.33 -6.43
C TRP A 13 0.19 3.81 -6.57
N GLY A 14 1.10 3.39 -7.44
CA GLY A 14 1.37 1.98 -7.73
C GLY A 14 0.46 1.35 -8.80
N ASP A 15 -0.55 2.07 -9.30
CA ASP A 15 -1.34 1.62 -10.45
C ASP A 15 -0.61 1.89 -11.77
N SER A 16 -1.09 1.30 -12.87
CA SER A 16 -0.61 1.61 -14.20
C SER A 16 -0.68 3.12 -14.47
N PRO A 17 0.37 3.73 -15.06
CA PRO A 17 0.34 5.15 -15.41
C PRO A 17 -0.79 5.47 -16.39
N TYR A 18 -1.25 4.48 -17.17
CA TYR A 18 -2.39 4.56 -18.10
C TYR A 18 -3.77 4.57 -17.43
N HIS A 19 -3.86 4.33 -16.13
CA HIS A 19 -5.12 4.35 -15.37
C HIS A 19 -5.38 5.71 -14.69
N THR A 20 -4.89 6.80 -15.28
CA THR A 20 -5.28 8.15 -14.84
C THR A 20 -6.77 8.38 -15.05
N PHE A 21 -7.39 9.15 -14.16
CA PHE A 21 -8.82 9.47 -14.23
C PHE A 21 -9.07 10.91 -13.80
N ALA A 22 -10.14 11.52 -14.30
CA ALA A 22 -10.49 12.90 -13.98
C ALA A 22 -11.62 12.97 -12.95
N VAL A 23 -11.52 13.91 -12.01
CA VAL A 23 -12.60 14.28 -11.10
C VAL A 23 -12.95 15.74 -11.29
N GLU A 24 -14.21 16.02 -11.58
CA GLU A 24 -14.75 17.38 -11.64
C GLU A 24 -15.43 17.72 -10.31
N ILE A 25 -15.02 18.84 -9.71
CA ILE A 25 -15.49 19.25 -8.38
C ILE A 25 -15.50 20.77 -8.24
N GLU A 26 -16.43 21.30 -7.44
CA GLU A 26 -16.47 22.73 -7.14
C GLU A 26 -15.24 23.18 -6.33
N THR A 27 -14.56 24.22 -6.80
CA THR A 27 -13.39 24.83 -6.13
C THR A 27 -13.71 25.38 -4.73
N ALA A 28 -14.98 25.60 -4.43
CA ALA A 28 -15.42 26.02 -3.11
C ALA A 28 -15.34 24.90 -2.05
N LYS A 29 -15.36 23.63 -2.49
CA LYS A 29 -15.30 22.44 -1.63
C LYS A 29 -13.90 22.19 -1.07
N THR A 30 -13.83 21.23 -0.16
CA THR A 30 -12.62 20.86 0.56
C THR A 30 -11.92 19.65 -0.08
N VAL A 31 -10.70 19.39 0.36
CA VAL A 31 -9.98 18.14 0.06
C VAL A 31 -10.75 16.93 0.58
N GLY A 32 -11.44 17.02 1.72
CA GLY A 32 -12.31 15.96 2.22
C GLY A 32 -13.43 15.61 1.23
N ASP A 33 -14.08 16.63 0.66
CA ASP A 33 -15.09 16.43 -0.39
C ASP A 33 -14.48 15.81 -1.65
N LEU A 34 -13.25 16.19 -2.01
CA LEU A 34 -12.51 15.58 -3.13
C LEU A 34 -12.23 14.09 -2.88
N LYS A 35 -11.84 13.69 -1.66
CA LYS A 35 -11.70 12.27 -1.31
C LYS A 35 -13.00 11.49 -1.55
N HIS A 36 -14.13 12.07 -1.16
CA HIS A 36 -15.44 11.48 -1.42
C HIS A 36 -15.76 11.39 -2.93
N ALA A 37 -15.48 12.45 -3.69
CA ALA A 37 -15.68 12.46 -5.15
C ALA A 37 -14.78 11.47 -5.90
N ILE A 38 -13.57 11.22 -5.41
CA ILE A 38 -12.69 10.16 -5.92
C ILE A 38 -13.30 8.79 -5.62
N LYS A 39 -13.80 8.58 -4.40
CA LYS A 39 -14.45 7.31 -4.02
C LYS A 39 -15.71 6.99 -4.81
N THR A 40 -16.45 7.99 -5.28
CA THR A 40 -17.64 7.77 -6.13
C THR A 40 -17.32 7.24 -7.52
N GLN A 41 -16.04 7.23 -7.94
CA GLN A 41 -15.62 6.64 -9.20
C GLN A 41 -15.62 5.09 -9.19
N ASP A 42 -15.88 4.45 -8.03
CA ASP A 42 -15.86 2.99 -7.83
C ASP A 42 -14.63 2.28 -8.41
N LEU A 43 -13.46 2.90 -8.23
CA LEU A 43 -12.18 2.33 -8.66
C LEU A 43 -11.90 1.08 -7.82
N ALA A 44 -11.62 -0.05 -8.48
CA ALA A 44 -11.38 -1.34 -7.85
C ALA A 44 -10.31 -1.25 -6.74
N LEU A 45 -9.21 -0.55 -7.01
CA LEU A 45 -8.10 -0.33 -6.09
C LEU A 45 -8.46 0.48 -4.85
N LEU A 46 -9.55 1.25 -4.88
CA LEU A 46 -9.99 2.05 -3.73
C LEU A 46 -11.19 1.42 -3.04
N ARG A 47 -11.83 0.37 -3.58
CA ARG A 47 -13.16 -0.10 -3.16
C ARG A 47 -13.26 -0.35 -1.66
N ASN A 48 -12.23 -0.96 -1.07
CA ASN A 48 -12.20 -1.32 0.35
C ASN A 48 -11.79 -0.18 1.30
N HIS A 49 -11.49 1.01 0.77
CA HIS A 49 -11.03 2.15 1.57
C HIS A 49 -12.16 3.14 1.84
N ALA A 50 -12.33 3.56 3.10
CA ALA A 50 -13.16 4.71 3.39
C ALA A 50 -12.53 5.96 2.76
N ALA A 51 -13.34 6.90 2.26
CA ALA A 51 -12.81 8.14 1.69
C ALA A 51 -11.85 8.88 2.63
N PRO A 52 -12.11 8.99 3.95
CA PRO A 52 -11.20 9.67 4.87
C PRO A 52 -9.79 9.05 4.95
N ASP A 53 -9.68 7.74 4.72
CA ASP A 53 -8.43 6.98 4.81
C ASP A 53 -7.48 7.26 3.63
N LEU A 54 -7.99 7.78 2.52
CA LEU A 54 -7.18 8.11 1.36
C LEU A 54 -6.25 9.29 1.67
N THR A 55 -4.98 9.18 1.30
CA THR A 55 -4.05 10.30 1.32
C THR A 55 -4.00 10.93 -0.07
N LEU A 56 -4.27 12.23 -0.16
CA LEU A 56 -4.19 12.98 -1.42
C LEU A 56 -2.95 13.85 -1.41
N ILE A 57 -2.14 13.76 -2.46
CA ILE A 57 -0.91 14.54 -2.61
C ILE A 57 -1.06 15.40 -3.85
N HIS A 58 -0.80 16.69 -3.69
CA HIS A 58 -0.80 17.62 -4.81
C HIS A 58 0.52 17.50 -5.57
N VAL A 59 0.42 17.28 -6.87
CA VAL A 59 1.54 17.22 -7.81
C VAL A 59 1.27 18.12 -9.00
N SER A 60 2.31 18.43 -9.75
CA SER A 60 2.20 19.16 -11.01
C SER A 60 3.24 18.58 -11.97
N LYS A 61 2.90 17.43 -12.56
CA LYS A 61 3.75 16.69 -13.50
C LYS A 61 2.98 16.44 -14.78
N SER A 62 3.65 16.42 -15.94
CA SER A 62 2.97 16.02 -17.17
C SER A 62 2.52 14.57 -17.05
N VAL A 63 1.35 14.23 -17.60
CA VAL A 63 0.94 12.83 -17.71
C VAL A 63 1.91 12.06 -18.63
N ASP A 64 2.56 12.73 -19.59
CA ASP A 64 3.62 12.12 -20.41
C ASP A 64 4.84 11.70 -19.57
N ASP A 65 5.20 12.50 -18.55
CA ASP A 65 6.29 12.14 -17.62
C ASP A 65 5.90 10.90 -16.80
N LEU A 66 4.62 10.76 -16.48
CA LEU A 66 4.07 9.58 -15.81
C LEU A 66 4.12 8.35 -16.73
N TYR A 67 3.74 8.49 -18.00
CA TYR A 67 3.86 7.40 -18.98
C TYR A 67 5.31 6.98 -19.21
N ALA A 68 6.27 7.90 -19.27
CA ALA A 68 7.68 7.54 -19.45
C ALA A 68 8.25 6.66 -18.32
N SER A 69 7.53 6.49 -17.20
CA SER A 69 7.92 5.66 -16.07
C SER A 69 7.45 4.19 -16.16
N GLU A 70 6.96 3.71 -17.31
CA GLU A 70 6.27 2.40 -17.49
C GLU A 70 6.90 1.19 -16.78
N THR A 71 8.23 1.18 -16.64
CA THR A 71 8.97 0.07 -16.03
C THR A 71 8.95 0.06 -14.50
N ASN A 72 8.66 1.19 -13.86
CA ASN A 72 8.44 1.30 -12.42
C ASN A 72 7.81 2.67 -12.09
N PRO A 73 6.48 2.76 -11.89
CA PRO A 73 5.80 4.02 -11.59
C PRO A 73 6.20 4.64 -10.23
N GLU A 74 6.81 3.87 -9.32
CA GLU A 74 7.40 4.41 -8.09
C GLU A 74 8.67 5.25 -8.33
N ARG A 75 9.20 5.25 -9.57
CA ARG A 75 10.34 6.11 -9.97
C ARG A 75 9.97 7.54 -10.26
N LEU A 76 8.68 7.89 -10.31
CA LEU A 76 8.33 9.31 -10.36
C LEU A 76 8.85 9.98 -9.10
N ASP A 77 9.71 10.98 -9.28
CA ASP A 77 10.14 11.88 -8.22
C ASP A 77 8.96 12.77 -7.79
N ILE A 78 8.08 12.14 -7.02
CA ILE A 78 6.93 12.74 -6.36
C ILE A 78 7.29 12.85 -4.88
N ASP A 79 7.31 14.09 -4.38
CA ASP A 79 7.41 14.33 -2.95
C ASP A 79 6.11 13.91 -2.25
N LEU A 80 6.10 12.66 -1.79
CA LEU A 80 4.97 12.10 -1.03
C LEU A 80 4.88 12.64 0.40
N SER A 81 5.84 13.48 0.86
CA SER A 81 5.91 13.94 2.24
C SER A 81 4.90 15.03 2.60
N ARG A 82 4.17 15.57 1.62
CA ARG A 82 3.27 16.72 1.80
C ARG A 82 1.82 16.41 1.42
N PRO A 83 1.10 15.63 2.25
CA PRO A 83 -0.31 15.35 2.01
C PRO A 83 -1.17 16.60 2.15
N LEU A 84 -2.21 16.69 1.32
CA LEU A 84 -3.23 17.72 1.39
C LEU A 84 -4.08 17.54 2.65
N ARG A 85 -4.31 18.64 3.37
CA ARG A 85 -5.14 18.62 4.57
C ARG A 85 -6.62 18.50 4.18
N PRO A 86 -7.41 17.59 4.81
CA PRO A 86 -8.83 17.42 4.49
C PRO A 86 -9.67 18.69 4.55
N THR A 87 -9.30 19.63 5.42
CA THR A 87 -10.02 20.90 5.63
C THR A 87 -9.60 22.01 4.67
N SER A 88 -8.53 21.83 3.88
CA SER A 88 -8.11 22.83 2.90
C SER A 88 -9.15 22.97 1.80
N ARG A 89 -9.45 24.20 1.40
CA ARG A 89 -10.33 24.48 0.25
C ARG A 89 -9.58 24.30 -1.06
N LEU A 90 -10.23 23.72 -2.05
CA LEU A 90 -9.64 23.45 -3.36
C LEU A 90 -9.20 24.75 -4.06
N SER A 91 -10.00 25.82 -3.97
CA SER A 91 -9.66 27.16 -4.46
C SER A 91 -8.37 27.75 -3.87
N SER A 92 -7.95 27.31 -2.68
CA SER A 92 -6.69 27.76 -2.08
C SER A 92 -5.47 26.99 -2.60
N ILE A 93 -5.70 25.77 -3.07
CA ILE A 93 -4.67 24.85 -3.59
C ILE A 93 -4.52 25.06 -5.10
N PHE A 94 -5.65 24.96 -5.81
CA PHE A 94 -5.80 25.10 -7.24
C PHE A 94 -6.35 26.49 -7.55
N ARG A 95 -5.45 27.47 -7.64
CA ARG A 95 -5.82 28.82 -8.07
C ARG A 95 -6.26 28.77 -9.53
N GLU A 96 -7.33 29.50 -9.86
CA GLU A 96 -7.87 29.60 -11.22
C GLU A 96 -6.71 29.91 -12.20
N ASN A 97 -6.61 29.12 -13.28
CA ASN A 97 -5.57 29.13 -14.34
C ASN A 97 -4.27 28.33 -14.08
N ASN A 98 -4.10 27.64 -12.95
CA ASN A 98 -2.88 26.86 -12.68
C ASN A 98 -3.03 25.33 -12.85
N VAL A 99 -4.20 24.87 -13.27
CA VAL A 99 -4.44 23.46 -13.59
C VAL A 99 -4.36 23.29 -15.10
N LYS A 100 -3.40 22.48 -15.56
CA LYS A 100 -3.24 22.12 -16.96
C LYS A 100 -3.93 20.78 -17.21
N ASP A 101 -4.70 20.68 -18.28
CA ASP A 101 -5.51 19.51 -18.61
C ASP A 101 -4.68 18.24 -18.88
N ASP A 102 -3.42 18.39 -19.25
CA ASP A 102 -2.45 17.33 -19.59
C ASP A 102 -1.50 16.99 -18.43
N TYR A 103 -1.74 17.55 -17.23
CA TYR A 103 -0.90 17.32 -16.06
C TYR A 103 -1.64 16.43 -15.07
N LEU A 104 -0.88 15.63 -14.33
CA LEU A 104 -1.32 14.99 -13.12
C LEU A 104 -1.39 16.05 -12.01
N GLN A 105 -2.53 16.17 -11.33
CA GLN A 105 -2.72 17.09 -10.20
C GLN A 105 -2.73 16.37 -8.85
N ILE A 106 -3.28 15.17 -8.79
CA ILE A 106 -3.50 14.44 -7.56
C ILE A 106 -2.92 13.03 -7.66
N VAL A 107 -2.07 12.68 -6.71
CA VAL A 107 -1.75 11.29 -6.42
C VAL A 107 -2.62 10.83 -5.26
N VAL A 108 -3.32 9.71 -5.45
CA VAL A 108 -4.16 9.05 -4.46
C VAL A 108 -3.38 7.89 -3.87
N GLN A 109 -3.15 7.92 -2.56
CA GLN A 109 -2.56 6.82 -1.83
C GLN A 109 -3.61 6.16 -0.93
N ALA A 110 -3.80 4.87 -1.13
CA ALA A 110 -4.47 4.04 -0.14
C ALA A 110 -3.55 3.83 1.09
N PRO A 111 -4.10 3.64 2.29
CA PRO A 111 -3.33 3.31 3.49
C PRO A 111 -2.63 1.95 3.32
N VAL A 112 -1.33 1.99 3.08
CA VAL A 112 -0.46 0.81 3.10
C VAL A 112 0.10 0.59 4.50
N THR A 113 0.23 -0.68 4.86
CA THR A 113 0.87 -1.16 6.09
C THR A 113 2.22 -1.77 5.73
N SER A 114 3.23 -1.49 6.55
CA SER A 114 4.57 -2.07 6.40
C SER A 114 4.73 -3.23 7.36
N LEU A 115 4.83 -4.45 6.84
CA LEU A 115 5.05 -5.64 7.64
C LEU A 115 6.51 -6.06 7.50
N ASN A 116 7.20 -6.16 8.63
CA ASN A 116 8.53 -6.74 8.70
C ASN A 116 8.42 -8.25 8.75
N CYS A 117 9.14 -8.90 7.84
CA CYS A 117 9.12 -10.32 7.58
C CYS A 117 10.50 -10.92 7.79
N LEU A 118 10.54 -12.17 8.24
CA LEU A 118 11.76 -12.95 8.37
C LEU A 118 11.45 -14.39 7.94
N VAL A 119 12.31 -14.98 7.11
CA VAL A 119 12.18 -16.39 6.78
C VAL A 119 12.71 -17.23 7.95
N LEU A 120 11.98 -18.27 8.32
CA LEU A 120 12.36 -19.13 9.42
C LEU A 120 13.71 -19.80 9.13
N GLY A 121 14.68 -19.56 10.01
CA GLY A 121 16.07 -20.03 9.85
C GLY A 121 17.05 -18.96 9.38
N ASP A 122 16.57 -17.81 8.91
CA ASP A 122 17.41 -16.66 8.54
C ASP A 122 17.80 -15.83 9.77
N ASP A 123 18.87 -15.04 9.63
CA ASP A 123 19.32 -14.07 10.62
C ASP A 123 18.47 -12.78 10.57
N LEU A 124 18.42 -12.03 11.68
CA LEU A 124 17.72 -10.73 11.73
C LEU A 124 18.17 -9.74 10.64
N LYS A 125 19.45 -9.78 10.25
CA LYS A 125 20.01 -8.92 9.20
C LYS A 125 19.37 -9.16 7.82
N ASP A 126 18.74 -10.31 7.63
CA ASP A 126 18.09 -10.73 6.39
C ASP A 126 16.58 -10.48 6.41
N ALA A 127 16.06 -9.94 7.53
CA ALA A 127 14.71 -9.43 7.63
C ALA A 127 14.43 -8.36 6.58
N PHE A 128 13.20 -8.32 6.11
CA PHE A 128 12.79 -7.48 4.99
C PHE A 128 11.40 -6.90 5.27
N THR A 129 11.04 -5.83 4.59
CA THR A 129 9.75 -5.16 4.78
C THR A 129 8.91 -5.30 3.52
N VAL A 130 7.69 -5.80 3.65
CA VAL A 130 6.68 -5.74 2.59
C VAL A 130 5.72 -4.60 2.86
N LYS A 131 5.37 -3.84 1.83
CA LYS A 131 4.27 -2.87 1.88
C LYS A 131 3.04 -3.53 1.28
N ILE A 132 1.94 -3.53 2.02
CA ILE A 132 0.71 -4.17 1.60
C ILE A 132 -0.50 -3.38 2.08
N ASP A 133 -1.61 -3.47 1.37
CA ASP A 133 -2.84 -2.82 1.80
C ASP A 133 -3.38 -3.48 3.08
N LYS A 134 -3.83 -2.69 4.06
CA LYS A 134 -4.46 -3.25 5.28
C LYS A 134 -5.74 -4.04 4.98
N ASN A 135 -6.39 -3.76 3.85
CA ASN A 135 -7.62 -4.40 3.41
C ASN A 135 -7.37 -5.59 2.47
N ASP A 136 -6.12 -5.87 2.11
CA ASP A 136 -5.76 -7.11 1.45
C ASP A 136 -5.95 -8.30 2.39
N ASN A 137 -5.74 -9.51 1.87
CA ASN A 137 -5.88 -10.75 2.62
C ASN A 137 -4.54 -11.52 2.70
N VAL A 138 -4.55 -12.60 3.48
CA VAL A 138 -3.38 -13.48 3.67
C VAL A 138 -2.85 -14.02 2.34
N SER A 139 -3.70 -14.31 1.35
CA SER A 139 -3.26 -14.77 0.03
C SER A 139 -2.42 -13.72 -0.69
N THR A 140 -2.87 -12.47 -0.71
CA THR A 140 -2.11 -11.36 -1.30
C THR A 140 -0.77 -11.19 -0.59
N LEU A 141 -0.75 -11.27 0.74
CA LEU A 141 0.50 -11.19 1.52
C LEU A 141 1.51 -12.26 1.13
N LYS A 142 1.06 -13.52 0.95
CA LYS A 142 1.93 -14.61 0.49
C LYS A 142 2.54 -14.30 -0.89
N CYS A 143 1.74 -13.78 -1.83
CA CYS A 143 2.23 -13.38 -3.15
C CYS A 143 3.27 -12.26 -3.05
N THR A 144 2.98 -11.20 -2.29
CA THR A 144 3.90 -10.06 -2.10
C THR A 144 5.23 -10.51 -1.47
N ILE A 145 5.19 -11.42 -0.49
CA ILE A 145 6.41 -12.00 0.11
C ILE A 145 7.22 -12.78 -0.94
N LYS A 146 6.57 -13.59 -1.78
CA LYS A 146 7.24 -14.34 -2.85
C LYS A 146 7.91 -13.39 -3.86
N GLU A 147 7.22 -12.32 -4.25
CA GLU A 147 7.76 -11.31 -5.16
C GLU A 147 8.99 -10.61 -4.57
N GLU A 148 8.93 -10.21 -3.29
CA GLU A 148 10.05 -9.56 -2.61
C GLU A 148 11.28 -10.47 -2.48
N LYS A 149 11.08 -11.77 -2.22
CA LYS A 149 12.14 -12.77 -2.09
C LYS A 149 12.19 -13.72 -3.30
N THR A 150 11.99 -13.21 -4.50
CA THR A 150 11.85 -14.00 -5.74
C THR A 150 12.98 -15.02 -5.96
N VAL A 151 14.23 -14.68 -5.64
CA VAL A 151 15.37 -15.60 -5.82
C VAL A 151 15.30 -16.77 -4.84
N MET A 152 15.02 -16.49 -3.56
CA MET A 152 14.94 -17.50 -2.50
C MET A 152 13.70 -18.38 -2.66
N LEU A 153 12.58 -17.80 -3.07
CA LEU A 153 11.27 -18.45 -3.14
C LEU A 153 10.89 -18.88 -4.57
N ARG A 154 11.85 -18.90 -5.51
CA ARG A 154 11.61 -19.11 -6.94
C ARG A 154 10.81 -20.37 -7.26
N ASN A 155 11.09 -21.45 -6.55
CA ASN A 155 10.50 -22.77 -6.80
C ASN A 155 9.36 -23.13 -5.83
N ILE A 156 8.93 -22.17 -5.00
CA ILE A 156 7.88 -22.37 -4.00
C ILE A 156 6.67 -21.58 -4.45
N GLU A 157 5.50 -22.23 -4.50
CA GLU A 157 4.27 -21.51 -4.76
C GLU A 157 3.88 -20.65 -3.57
N ALA A 158 3.37 -19.44 -3.83
CA ALA A 158 3.00 -18.52 -2.76
C ALA A 158 2.01 -19.17 -1.79
N SER A 159 1.06 -19.98 -2.30
CA SER A 159 0.09 -20.72 -1.50
C SER A 159 0.72 -21.70 -0.50
N GLN A 160 1.92 -22.21 -0.79
CA GLN A 160 2.64 -23.16 0.06
C GLN A 160 3.39 -22.48 1.21
N LEU A 161 3.53 -21.16 1.21
CA LEU A 161 4.14 -20.45 2.33
C LEU A 161 3.26 -20.56 3.57
N CYS A 162 3.85 -21.01 4.68
CA CYS A 162 3.22 -20.95 6.01
C CYS A 162 3.65 -19.64 6.68
N LEU A 163 2.69 -18.78 7.02
CA LEU A 163 2.97 -17.49 7.63
C LEU A 163 2.56 -17.54 9.09
N PHE A 164 3.30 -16.90 9.98
CA PHE A 164 2.90 -16.73 11.39
C PHE A 164 2.83 -15.24 11.71
N ALA A 165 1.69 -14.76 12.23
CA ALA A 165 1.60 -13.41 12.80
C ALA A 165 2.27 -13.38 14.16
N VAL A 166 3.19 -12.42 14.32
CA VAL A 166 3.93 -12.18 15.55
C VAL A 166 4.03 -10.67 15.83
N SER A 167 4.39 -10.32 17.05
CA SER A 167 4.93 -9.01 17.38
C SER A 167 6.16 -9.25 18.26
N ILE A 168 7.33 -9.27 17.65
CA ILE A 168 8.59 -9.57 18.33
C ILE A 168 9.56 -8.40 18.11
N TYR A 169 10.01 -7.79 19.19
CA TYR A 169 11.03 -6.75 19.09
C TYR A 169 12.36 -7.36 18.61
N ALA A 170 13.00 -6.69 17.65
CA ALA A 170 14.24 -7.14 17.03
C ALA A 170 15.45 -6.83 17.94
N ASP A 171 15.71 -7.71 18.91
CA ASP A 171 16.86 -7.67 19.83
C ASP A 171 17.70 -8.96 19.78
N ASP A 172 18.70 -9.05 20.66
CA ASP A 172 19.70 -10.13 20.66
C ASP A 172 19.10 -11.54 20.87
N ASP A 173 17.90 -11.64 21.47
CA ASP A 173 17.23 -12.91 21.76
C ASP A 173 16.22 -13.33 20.66
N LEU A 174 16.27 -12.70 19.48
CA LEU A 174 15.28 -12.91 18.43
C LEU A 174 15.13 -14.38 18.02
N GLY A 175 16.23 -15.13 17.90
CA GLY A 175 16.21 -16.52 17.45
C GLY A 175 15.34 -17.42 18.33
N GLU A 176 15.49 -17.31 19.65
CA GLU A 176 14.68 -18.06 20.61
C GLU A 176 13.20 -17.64 20.55
N LYS A 177 12.94 -16.33 20.43
CA LYS A 177 11.58 -15.79 20.31
C LYS A 177 10.87 -16.28 19.04
N VAL A 178 11.59 -16.33 17.91
CA VAL A 178 11.08 -16.84 16.63
C VAL A 178 10.73 -18.33 16.76
N GLN A 179 11.63 -19.15 17.31
CA GLN A 179 11.38 -20.58 17.52
C GLN A 179 10.19 -20.84 18.45
N GLN A 180 10.10 -20.10 19.56
CA GLN A 180 8.98 -20.21 20.48
C GLN A 180 7.66 -19.82 19.82
N ALA A 181 7.67 -18.76 19.01
CA ALA A 181 6.49 -18.28 18.31
C ALA A 181 5.97 -19.28 17.28
N THR A 182 6.84 -19.90 16.49
CA THR A 182 6.42 -20.91 15.50
C THR A 182 6.02 -22.24 16.12
N ALA A 183 6.56 -22.60 17.30
CA ALA A 183 6.19 -23.84 17.99
C ALA A 183 4.85 -23.77 18.73
N SER A 184 4.43 -22.57 19.16
CA SER A 184 3.25 -22.37 20.01
C SER A 184 2.03 -21.76 19.31
N ARG A 185 2.22 -21.19 18.11
CA ARG A 185 1.17 -20.50 17.36
C ARG A 185 0.73 -21.34 16.17
N GLU A 186 -0.55 -21.21 15.84
CA GLU A 186 -1.05 -21.66 14.55
C GLU A 186 -0.59 -20.69 13.46
N PRO A 187 -0.33 -21.19 12.23
CA PRO A 187 -0.14 -20.35 11.07
C PRO A 187 -1.33 -19.40 10.85
N LEU A 188 -1.09 -18.31 10.11
CA LEU A 188 -2.14 -17.42 9.64
C LEU A 188 -3.27 -18.22 9.01
N GLY A 189 -4.49 -17.79 9.34
CA GLY A 189 -5.73 -18.44 8.96
C GLY A 189 -5.98 -18.47 7.46
N PRO A 190 -7.25 -18.64 7.03
CA PRO A 190 -7.56 -18.93 5.64
C PRO A 190 -7.05 -17.84 4.69
N PRO A 191 -6.75 -18.16 3.42
CA PRO A 191 -6.19 -17.21 2.44
C PRO A 191 -7.01 -15.92 2.27
N LEU A 192 -8.33 -15.98 2.51
CA LEU A 192 -9.25 -14.85 2.41
C LEU A 192 -9.35 -14.00 3.68
N LEU A 193 -8.64 -14.36 4.76
CA LEU A 193 -8.67 -13.62 6.02
C LEU A 193 -8.08 -12.22 5.80
N PRO A 194 -8.82 -11.14 6.11
CA PRO A 194 -8.34 -9.77 5.94
C PRO A 194 -7.13 -9.47 6.84
N LEU A 195 -6.14 -8.75 6.30
CA LEU A 195 -4.94 -8.38 7.04
C LEU A 195 -5.25 -7.38 8.16
N SER A 196 -6.31 -6.58 8.05
CA SER A 196 -6.78 -5.69 9.10
C SER A 196 -7.29 -6.45 10.34
N GLU A 197 -7.75 -7.69 10.19
CA GLU A 197 -8.11 -8.55 11.32
C GLU A 197 -6.89 -9.20 11.95
N VAL A 198 -5.91 -9.57 11.11
CA VAL A 198 -4.65 -10.21 11.56
C VAL A 198 -3.70 -9.21 12.22
N PHE A 199 -3.61 -8.01 11.66
CA PHE A 199 -2.72 -6.93 12.05
C PHE A 199 -3.52 -5.64 12.28
N PRO A 200 -4.37 -5.59 13.32
CA PRO A 200 -5.16 -4.39 13.64
C PRO A 200 -4.28 -3.19 14.00
N GLY A 201 -3.02 -3.46 14.38
CA GLY A 201 -1.96 -2.48 14.58
C GLY A 201 -0.60 -3.12 14.35
N VAL A 202 0.36 -2.31 13.91
CA VAL A 202 1.71 -2.75 13.52
C VAL A 202 2.72 -1.87 14.25
N GLU A 203 3.56 -2.49 15.07
CA GLU A 203 4.52 -1.80 15.93
C GLU A 203 5.84 -1.56 15.20
N LYS A 204 6.30 -0.31 15.19
CA LYS A 204 7.55 0.03 14.52
C LYS A 204 8.74 -0.68 15.18
N GLY A 205 9.62 -1.27 14.37
CA GLY A 205 10.81 -1.97 14.84
C GLY A 205 10.57 -3.43 15.27
N HIS A 206 9.33 -3.91 15.18
CA HIS A 206 9.01 -5.31 15.47
C HIS A 206 9.05 -6.15 14.20
N LEU A 207 9.35 -7.44 14.35
CA LEU A 207 9.03 -8.47 13.40
C LEU A 207 7.53 -8.75 13.48
N HIS A 208 6.88 -8.84 12.32
CA HIS A 208 5.42 -9.00 12.19
C HIS A 208 5.02 -10.35 11.61
N VAL A 209 5.84 -10.86 10.67
CA VAL A 209 5.56 -12.10 9.96
C VAL A 209 6.79 -13.00 10.00
N ILE A 210 6.61 -14.25 10.44
CA ILE A 210 7.60 -15.30 10.21
C ILE A 210 7.12 -16.12 9.01
N VAL A 211 8.00 -16.33 8.03
CA VAL A 211 7.73 -17.07 6.81
C VAL A 211 8.39 -18.44 6.92
N GLN A 212 7.59 -19.49 7.01
CA GLN A 212 8.06 -20.86 6.93
C GLN A 212 7.85 -21.38 5.51
N VAL A 213 8.94 -21.86 4.91
CA VAL A 213 8.96 -22.49 3.60
C VAL A 213 8.77 -24.00 3.77
N PRO A 214 8.04 -24.69 2.86
CA PRO A 214 7.95 -26.14 2.90
C PRO A 214 9.34 -26.76 2.76
N THR A 215 9.71 -27.66 3.66
CA THR A 215 10.84 -28.57 3.44
C THR A 215 10.42 -29.64 2.44
N ASP A 216 11.28 -29.91 1.45
CA ASP A 216 11.11 -30.99 0.44
C ASP A 216 10.78 -32.32 1.15
N GLY A 217 9.49 -32.63 1.33
CA GLY A 217 9.08 -33.81 2.11
C GLY A 217 7.60 -33.89 2.51
N GLU A 218 6.88 -32.78 2.61
CA GLU A 218 5.44 -32.82 2.95
C GLU A 218 4.58 -32.31 1.79
N LEU A 219 4.44 -33.17 0.78
CA LEU A 219 3.22 -33.23 -0.01
C LEU A 219 2.24 -34.09 0.79
N ILE A 220 1.23 -33.47 1.40
CA ILE A 220 0.05 -34.17 1.92
C ILE A 220 -1.11 -33.95 0.94
#